data_AF-A0A2W5EWE3-F1
#
_entry.id   AF-A0A2W5EWE3-F1
#
_cell.length_a   1.000
_cell.length_b   1.000
_cell.length_c   1.000
_cell.angle_alpha   90.00
_cell.angle_beta   90.00
_cell.angle_gamma   90.00
#
_symmetry.space_group_name_H-M   'P 1'
#
loop_
_entity.id
_entity.type
_entity.pdbx_description
1 polymer ?
#
loop_
_entity_poly.entity_id
_entity_poly.type
_entity_poly.pdbx_seq_one_letter_code
_entity_poly.pdbx_strand_id
1 'polypeptide(L)'
;MRKIIIAFILITLLSCNLIGGKKGINFKIVNKTDSSISNVKITTSEHFEKKEFGEIKPNESVSGFLSLKDNKTDGSYVLEFTRENGKKESQGYGYYTNGAPLDNSIYFEIRNDSIITKFSVY
;
A
#
# COMPACT_ATOMS: atom_id res chain seq x y z
N MET A 1 22.88 -32.48 -27.99
CA MET A 1 21.66 -32.33 -27.16
C MET A 1 21.94 -31.81 -25.75
N ARG A 2 22.94 -32.32 -25.02
CA ARG A 2 23.30 -31.86 -23.65
C ARG A 2 23.59 -30.35 -23.53
N LYS A 3 24.23 -29.73 -24.54
CA LYS A 3 24.49 -28.28 -24.58
C LYS A 3 23.22 -27.43 -24.75
N ILE A 4 22.20 -27.95 -25.44
CA ILE A 4 20.92 -27.25 -25.66
C ILE A 4 20.07 -27.28 -24.38
N ILE A 5 20.09 -28.41 -23.65
CA ILE A 5 19.41 -28.55 -22.36
C ILE A 5 19.97 -27.56 -21.33
N ILE A 6 21.29 -27.39 -21.28
CA ILE A 6 21.95 -26.43 -20.37
C ILE A 6 21.57 -24.98 -20.73
N ALA A 7 21.48 -24.65 -22.01
CA ALA A 7 21.05 -23.32 -22.46
C ALA A 7 19.59 -23.04 -22.09
N PHE A 8 18.70 -24.04 -22.21
CA PHE A 8 17.29 -23.91 -21.82
C PHE A 8 17.13 -23.68 -20.30
N ILE A 9 17.93 -24.38 -19.48
CA ILE A 9 17.96 -24.19 -18.02
C ILE A 9 18.44 -22.77 -17.66
N LEU A 10 19.48 -22.25 -18.33
CA LEU A 10 19.95 -20.89 -18.09
C LEU A 10 18.90 -19.82 -18.43
N ILE A 11 18.12 -20.02 -19.51
CA ILE A 11 17.06 -19.10 -19.93
C ILE A 11 15.92 -19.06 -18.90
N THR A 12 15.57 -20.21 -18.31
CA THR A 12 14.54 -20.26 -17.24
C THR A 12 14.97 -19.59 -15.93
N LEU A 13 16.27 -19.39 -15.71
CA LEU A 13 16.78 -18.68 -14.52
C LEU A 13 16.78 -17.15 -14.70
N LEU A 14 16.69 -16.65 -15.93
CA LEU A 14 16.69 -15.21 -16.23
C LEU A 14 15.28 -14.60 -16.23
N SER A 15 14.21 -15.40 -16.25
CA SER A 15 12.83 -14.91 -16.38
C SER A 15 12.28 -14.18 -15.15
N CYS A 16 12.93 -14.28 -13.98
CA CYS A 16 12.45 -13.64 -12.75
C CYS A 16 12.91 -12.19 -12.53
N ASN A 17 13.86 -11.66 -13.31
CA ASN A 17 14.45 -10.34 -13.06
C ASN A 17 13.93 -9.20 -13.96
N LEU A 18 13.04 -9.50 -14.92
CA LEU A 18 12.61 -8.53 -15.95
C LEU A 18 11.24 -7.89 -15.67
N ILE A 19 10.51 -8.31 -14.63
CA ILE A 19 9.22 -7.73 -14.25
C ILE A 19 9.44 -6.74 -13.09
N GLY A 20 10.34 -5.78 -13.32
CA GLY A 20 10.67 -4.73 -12.35
C GLY A 20 9.65 -3.59 -12.38
N GLY A 21 8.40 -3.85 -12.02
CA GLY A 21 7.45 -2.78 -11.71
C GLY A 21 7.99 -1.89 -10.58
N LYS A 22 7.52 -0.64 -10.48
CA LYS A 22 7.88 0.21 -9.33
C LYS A 22 7.52 -0.54 -8.04
N LYS A 23 8.51 -0.85 -7.20
CA LYS A 23 8.29 -1.51 -5.90
C LYS A 23 7.45 -0.61 -5.02
N GLY A 24 6.18 -0.94 -4.85
CA GLY A 24 5.25 -0.17 -4.05
C GLY A 24 3.80 -0.45 -4.41
N ILE A 25 2.91 0.19 -3.68
CA ILE A 25 1.46 -0.05 -3.78
C ILE A 25 0.74 1.25 -4.13
N ASN A 26 -0.27 1.17 -4.99
CA ASN A 26 -1.19 2.29 -5.19
C ASN A 26 -2.19 2.34 -4.03
N PHE A 27 -2.60 3.52 -3.59
CA PHE A 27 -3.64 3.62 -2.58
C PHE A 27 -4.70 4.64 -2.99
N LYS A 28 -5.90 4.42 -2.45
CA LYS A 28 -6.98 5.41 -2.45
C LYS A 28 -7.64 5.42 -1.09
N ILE A 29 -7.84 6.61 -0.53
CA ILE A 29 -8.52 6.82 0.75
C ILE A 29 -9.73 7.69 0.46
N VAL A 30 -10.91 7.22 0.80
CA VAL A 30 -12.18 7.92 0.61
C VAL A 30 -12.79 8.18 1.98
N ASN A 31 -13.16 9.43 2.21
CA ASN A 31 -13.94 9.78 3.37
C ASN A 31 -15.44 9.62 3.06
N LYS A 32 -16.09 8.66 3.72
CA LYS A 32 -17.55 8.43 3.68
C LYS A 32 -18.21 8.71 5.03
N THR A 33 -17.56 9.46 5.91
CA THR A 33 -18.18 10.00 7.12
C THR A 33 -18.99 11.25 6.81
N ASP A 34 -19.84 11.64 7.77
CA ASP A 34 -20.63 12.88 7.67
C ASP A 34 -19.80 14.14 7.96
N SER A 35 -18.59 13.97 8.51
CA SER A 35 -17.65 15.04 8.88
C SER A 35 -16.34 14.95 8.11
N SER A 36 -15.51 15.99 8.18
CA SER A 36 -14.13 15.91 7.71
C SER A 36 -13.27 15.00 8.59
N ILE A 37 -12.23 14.43 8.01
CA ILE A 37 -11.11 13.80 8.73
C ILE A 37 -9.83 14.58 8.45
N SER A 38 -8.91 14.61 9.42
CA SER A 38 -7.69 15.41 9.35
C SER A 38 -6.45 14.59 9.68
N ASN A 39 -5.27 15.14 9.38
CA ASN A 39 -3.97 14.52 9.65
C ASN A 39 -3.86 13.10 9.06
N VAL A 40 -4.40 12.93 7.85
CA VAL A 40 -4.48 11.62 7.21
C VAL A 40 -3.09 11.25 6.72
N LYS A 41 -2.61 10.06 7.10
CA LYS A 41 -1.29 9.57 6.75
C LYS A 41 -1.35 8.09 6.42
N ILE A 42 -0.67 7.71 5.35
CA ILE A 42 -0.40 6.30 5.03
C ILE A 42 1.11 6.07 4.98
N THR A 43 1.60 5.02 5.62
CA THR A 43 3.02 4.73 5.77
C THR A 43 3.28 3.24 5.84
N THR A 44 4.53 2.82 5.70
CA THR A 44 4.98 1.46 6.03
C THR A 44 5.10 1.30 7.55
N SER A 45 5.02 0.07 8.08
CA SER A 45 5.24 -0.21 9.51
C SER A 45 6.61 0.27 10.04
N GLU A 46 7.63 0.30 9.18
CA GLU A 46 8.98 0.79 9.49
C GLU A 46 9.11 2.32 9.34
N HIS A 47 8.06 2.99 8.86
CA HIS A 47 8.00 4.43 8.61
C HIS A 47 9.05 4.98 7.61
N PHE A 48 9.60 4.16 6.73
CA PHE A 48 10.56 4.60 5.71
C PHE A 48 9.93 5.48 4.63
N GLU A 49 8.70 5.19 4.21
CA GLU A 49 7.94 6.02 3.29
C GLU A 49 6.61 6.42 3.94
N LYS A 50 6.18 7.65 3.70
CA LYS A 50 4.87 8.15 4.12
C LYS A 50 4.26 9.12 3.11
N LYS A 51 2.94 9.13 3.02
CA LYS A 51 2.16 10.17 2.35
C LYS A 51 1.22 10.80 3.35
N GLU A 52 1.22 12.13 3.40
CA GLU A 52 0.45 12.93 4.36
C GLU A 52 -0.52 13.83 3.61
N PHE A 53 -1.73 13.96 4.14
CA PHE A 53 -2.81 14.78 3.63
C PHE A 53 -3.44 15.55 4.79
N GLY A 54 -3.69 16.85 4.58
CA GLY A 54 -4.18 17.74 5.64
C GLY A 54 -5.58 17.39 6.11
N GLU A 55 -6.55 17.54 5.23
CA GLU A 55 -7.98 17.27 5.48
C GLU A 55 -8.58 16.55 4.27
N ILE A 56 -9.53 15.64 4.52
CA ILE A 56 -10.37 15.03 3.49
C ILE A 56 -11.83 15.27 3.89
N LYS A 57 -12.57 16.03 3.08
CA LYS A 57 -13.98 16.36 3.37
C LYS A 57 -14.91 15.18 3.09
N PRO A 58 -16.16 15.20 3.59
CA PRO A 58 -17.15 14.19 3.26
C PRO A 58 -17.25 13.93 1.75
N ASN A 59 -17.23 12.66 1.37
CA ASN A 59 -17.26 12.16 -0.01
C ASN A 59 -16.05 12.48 -0.89
N GLU A 60 -15.03 13.17 -0.38
CA GLU A 60 -13.77 13.37 -1.09
C GLU A 60 -12.85 12.15 -0.97
N SER A 61 -11.86 12.11 -1.86
CA SER A 61 -10.85 11.07 -1.86
C SER A 61 -9.49 11.60 -2.24
N VAL A 62 -8.46 10.99 -1.65
CA VAL A 62 -7.06 11.16 -2.06
C VAL A 62 -6.55 9.84 -2.61
N SER A 63 -5.55 9.91 -3.48
CA SER A 63 -4.91 8.72 -4.04
C SER A 63 -3.43 8.98 -4.27
N GLY A 64 -2.65 7.92 -4.33
CA GLY A 64 -1.22 8.04 -4.55
C GLY A 64 -0.52 6.70 -4.67
N PHE A 65 0.81 6.76 -4.62
CA PHE A 65 1.68 5.59 -4.66
C PHE A 65 2.61 5.63 -3.46
N LEU A 66 2.64 4.53 -2.70
CA LEU A 66 3.54 4.34 -1.57
C LEU A 66 4.70 3.44 -2.01
N SER A 67 5.90 4.04 -2.12
CA SER A 67 7.13 3.34 -2.51
C SER A 67 7.57 2.37 -1.41
N LEU A 68 8.02 1.19 -1.81
CA LEU A 68 8.65 0.18 -0.96
C LEU A 68 10.12 -0.05 -1.31
N LYS A 69 10.74 0.89 -2.04
CA LYS A 69 12.12 0.76 -2.53
C LYS A 69 13.13 0.49 -1.42
N ASP A 70 12.93 1.10 -0.25
CA ASP A 70 13.86 1.03 0.88
C ASP A 70 13.44 -0.02 1.93
N ASN A 71 12.26 -0.62 1.79
CA ASN A 71 11.81 -1.72 2.64
C ASN A 71 12.53 -3.01 2.23
N LYS A 72 13.20 -3.65 3.20
CA LYS A 72 14.01 -4.87 2.99
C LYS A 72 13.55 -6.06 3.82
N THR A 73 12.58 -5.84 4.70
CA THR A 73 11.98 -6.85 5.57
C THR A 73 10.49 -6.96 5.26
N ASP A 74 9.84 -7.90 5.92
CA ASP A 74 8.40 -8.00 5.91
C ASP A 74 7.76 -6.86 6.71
N GLY A 75 6.55 -6.48 6.33
CA GLY A 75 5.83 -5.40 6.99
C GLY A 75 4.40 -5.23 6.49
N SER A 76 3.78 -4.12 6.90
CA SER A 76 2.39 -3.78 6.58
C SER A 76 2.22 -2.28 6.30
N TYR A 77 1.05 -1.89 5.81
CA TYR A 77 0.69 -0.49 5.59
C TYR A 77 -0.09 0.04 6.78
N VAL A 78 0.30 1.17 7.34
CA VAL A 78 -0.38 1.81 8.45
C VAL A 78 -1.15 3.02 7.95
N LEU A 79 -2.46 3.04 8.20
CA LEU A 79 -3.32 4.21 7.96
C LEU A 79 -3.59 4.88 9.31
N GLU A 80 -3.32 6.19 9.36
CA GLU A 80 -3.53 7.05 10.52
C GLU A 80 -4.38 8.26 10.12
N PHE A 81 -5.30 8.68 10.99
CA PHE A 81 -6.07 9.93 10.82
C PHE A 81 -6.73 10.36 12.13
N THR A 82 -7.22 11.60 12.16
CA THR A 82 -7.99 12.17 13.27
C THR A 82 -9.42 12.45 12.82
N ARG A 83 -10.39 11.92 13.54
CA ARG A 83 -11.83 12.21 13.35
C ARG A 83 -12.16 13.62 13.85
N GLU A 84 -13.29 14.18 13.42
CA GLU A 84 -13.74 15.52 13.84
C GLU A 84 -13.83 15.67 15.37
N ASN A 85 -14.23 14.60 16.09
CA ASN A 85 -14.27 14.59 17.55
C ASN A 85 -12.89 14.52 18.24
N GLY A 86 -11.80 14.62 17.48
CA GLY A 86 -10.42 14.55 17.98
C GLY A 86 -9.89 13.14 18.20
N LYS A 87 -10.69 12.08 18.02
CA LYS A 87 -10.23 10.69 18.14
C LYS A 87 -9.20 10.39 17.05
N LYS A 88 -8.02 9.94 17.46
CA LYS A 88 -6.98 9.42 16.56
C LYS A 88 -7.21 7.94 16.29
N GLU A 89 -7.17 7.57 15.01
CA GLU A 89 -7.22 6.19 14.54
C GLU A 89 -5.85 5.83 13.96
N SER A 90 -5.37 4.62 14.24
CA SER A 90 -4.14 4.06 13.67
C SER A 90 -4.29 2.56 13.56
N GLN A 91 -4.17 2.02 12.34
CA GLN A 91 -4.34 0.60 12.10
C GLN A 91 -3.46 0.12 10.93
N GLY A 92 -2.90 -1.09 11.08
CA GLY A 92 -2.15 -1.79 10.05
C GLY A 92 -3.04 -2.61 9.12
N TYR A 93 -2.66 -2.68 7.84
CA TYR A 93 -3.39 -3.33 6.76
C TYR A 93 -2.44 -3.94 5.74
N GLY A 94 -2.91 -5.02 5.10
CA GLY A 94 -2.16 -5.70 4.05
C GLY A 94 -0.83 -6.25 4.54
N TYR A 95 -0.03 -6.71 3.60
CA TYR A 95 1.29 -7.24 3.88
C TYR A 95 2.19 -7.12 2.66
N TYR A 96 3.47 -6.86 2.91
CA TYR A 96 4.52 -6.99 1.92
C TYR A 96 5.64 -7.84 2.51
N THR A 97 6.33 -8.59 1.65
CA THR A 97 7.50 -9.38 2.05
C THR A 97 8.75 -8.83 1.39
N ASN A 98 9.79 -8.55 2.19
CA ASN A 98 11.07 -8.02 1.71
C ASN A 98 10.93 -6.83 0.73
N GLY A 99 10.00 -5.90 1.03
CA GLY A 99 9.69 -4.73 0.18
C GLY A 99 8.96 -5.03 -1.14
N ALA A 100 8.50 -6.27 -1.35
CA ALA A 100 7.60 -6.64 -2.44
C ALA A 100 6.16 -6.67 -1.93
N PRO A 101 5.26 -5.81 -2.46
CA PRO A 101 3.86 -5.80 -2.07
C PRO A 101 3.18 -7.09 -2.54
N LEU A 102 2.31 -7.68 -1.72
CA LEU A 102 1.46 -8.79 -2.16
C LEU A 102 0.28 -8.32 -3.03
N ASP A 103 -0.13 -7.06 -2.86
CA ASP A 103 -1.27 -6.44 -3.55
C ASP A 103 -0.82 -5.25 -4.40
N ASN A 104 -1.56 -4.96 -5.48
CA ASN A 104 -1.30 -3.83 -6.38
C ASN A 104 -1.81 -2.51 -5.86
N SER A 105 -2.95 -2.61 -5.19
CA SER A 105 -3.64 -1.45 -4.67
C SER A 105 -4.38 -1.78 -3.40
N ILE A 106 -4.49 -0.76 -2.55
CA ILE A 106 -5.27 -0.75 -1.33
C ILE A 106 -6.28 0.38 -1.38
N TYR A 107 -7.55 0.05 -1.17
CA TYR A 107 -8.65 1.00 -1.11
C TYR A 107 -9.19 1.06 0.31
N PHE A 108 -9.21 2.26 0.87
CA PHE A 108 -9.78 2.56 2.18
C PHE A 108 -11.05 3.39 2.01
N GLU A 109 -12.13 2.95 2.63
CA GLU A 109 -13.34 3.73 2.81
C GLU A 109 -13.59 3.91 4.29
N ILE A 110 -13.36 5.14 4.76
CA ILE A 110 -13.52 5.52 6.16
C ILE A 110 -14.98 5.88 6.38
N ARG A 111 -15.65 5.15 7.27
CA ARG A 111 -17.04 5.38 7.70
C ARG A 111 -17.06 5.85 9.15
N ASN A 112 -18.25 6.23 9.64
CA ASN A 112 -18.41 6.83 10.96
C ASN A 112 -17.88 5.92 12.08
N ASP A 113 -18.09 4.61 11.96
CA ASP A 113 -17.80 3.59 12.96
C ASP A 113 -16.81 2.52 12.48
N SER A 114 -16.41 2.55 11.21
CA SER A 114 -15.70 1.45 10.58
C SER A 114 -14.78 1.94 9.45
N ILE A 115 -13.84 1.08 9.06
CA ILE A 115 -12.99 1.28 7.88
C ILE A 115 -13.15 0.04 7.01
N ILE A 116 -13.65 0.22 5.80
CA ILE A 116 -13.75 -0.86 4.82
C ILE A 116 -12.49 -0.84 3.96
N THR A 117 -11.78 -1.97 3.96
CA THR A 117 -10.53 -2.12 3.19
C THR A 117 -10.71 -3.16 2.09
N LYS A 118 -10.25 -2.83 0.87
CA LYS A 118 -10.22 -3.75 -0.27
C LYS A 118 -8.82 -3.78 -0.89
N PHE A 119 -8.42 -4.97 -1.31
CA PHE A 119 -7.14 -5.22 -1.96
C PHE A 119 -7.39 -5.71 -3.39
N SER A 120 -6.53 -5.30 -4.32
CA SER A 120 -6.52 -5.83 -5.69
C SER A 120 -5.23 -6.59 -5.93
N VAL A 121 -5.36 -7.84 -6.37
CA VAL A 121 -4.25 -8.69 -6.81
C VAL A 121 -4.08 -8.55 -8.33
N TYR A 122 -2.88 -8.88 -8.84
CA TYR A 122 -2.57 -8.94 -10.27
C TYR A 122 -3.45 -9.94 -11.03
#